data_AF-A0A7W0D118-F1
#
_entry.id   AF-A0A7W0D118-F1
#
_cell.length_a   1.000
_cell.length_b   1.000
_cell.length_c   1.000
_cell.angle_alpha   90.00
_cell.angle_beta   90.00
_cell.angle_gamma   90.00
#
_symmetry.space_group_name_H-M   'P 1'
#
loop_
_entity.id
_entity.type
_entity.pdbx_description
1 polymer ?
#
loop_
_entity_poly.entity_id
_entity_poly.type
_entity_poly.pdbx_seq_one_letter_code
_entity_poly.pdbx_strand_id
1 'polypeptide(L)'
;MSAARITEQEIWSACDGLVAAGVEADRISVGMVHERLGLRGSRSTVNNGLKAWRAQRPTDQASMTLSDSQVAMLVQTVKTIMQQFVAPLEAARAHDAQQFAERERRLLDEVETADEESARLEAALVAEQARSAALSRRVDELDRELAHWEGVATELRRETQFLIDSIGRRGLGFEEMAARLAAALRSCPQGTPESLPPPRAKRLGPSAN
;
A
#
# COMPACT_ATOMS: atom_id res chain seq x y z
N MET A 1 43.89 -6.52 -55.03
CA MET A 1 43.19 -5.67 -54.04
C MET A 1 44.20 -5.22 -53.00
N SER A 2 44.57 -3.93 -52.97
CA SER A 2 45.55 -3.41 -51.99
C SER A 2 44.84 -3.13 -50.67
N ALA A 3 45.23 -3.83 -49.59
CA ALA A 3 44.72 -3.55 -48.24
C ALA A 3 44.99 -2.08 -47.86
N ALA A 4 44.07 -1.47 -47.10
CA ALA A 4 44.24 -0.12 -46.57
C ALA A 4 45.57 -0.02 -45.82
N ARG A 5 46.42 0.95 -46.19
CA ARG A 5 47.71 1.16 -45.55
C ARG A 5 47.49 1.62 -44.11
N ILE A 6 47.94 0.83 -43.15
CA ILE A 6 48.01 1.21 -41.74
C ILE A 6 49.30 2.00 -41.51
N THR A 7 49.21 3.03 -40.69
CA THR A 7 50.34 3.84 -40.23
C THR A 7 50.96 3.31 -38.93
N GLU A 8 52.22 3.65 -38.67
CA GLU A 8 52.93 3.27 -37.44
C GLU A 8 52.23 3.83 -36.19
N GLN A 9 51.68 5.04 -36.27
CA GLN A 9 50.93 5.68 -35.19
C GLN A 9 49.68 4.88 -34.79
N GLU A 10 48.95 4.32 -35.77
CA GLU A 10 47.80 3.44 -35.50
C GLU A 10 48.23 2.17 -34.75
N ILE A 11 49.39 1.59 -35.12
CA ILE A 11 49.95 0.41 -34.47
C ILE A 11 50.33 0.71 -33.02
N TRP A 12 50.99 1.84 -32.77
CA TRP A 12 51.40 2.24 -31.43
C TRP A 12 50.20 2.56 -30.54
N SER A 13 49.20 3.27 -31.08
CA SER A 13 47.94 3.53 -30.37
C SER A 13 47.23 2.23 -29.97
N ALA A 14 47.24 1.21 -30.83
CA ALA A 14 46.71 -0.11 -30.50
C ALA A 14 47.52 -0.80 -29.39
N CYS A 15 48.85 -0.72 -29.43
CA CYS A 15 49.72 -1.24 -28.36
C CYS A 15 49.49 -0.52 -27.02
N ASP A 16 49.45 0.81 -27.00
CA ASP A 16 49.19 1.61 -25.81
C ASP A 16 47.82 1.29 -25.21
N GLY A 17 46.81 1.15 -26.07
CA GLY A 17 45.48 0.77 -25.63
C GLY A 17 45.38 -0.65 -25.07
N LEU A 18 46.26 -1.59 -25.46
CA LEU A 18 46.36 -2.91 -24.85
C LEU A 18 47.04 -2.84 -23.47
N VAL A 19 48.05 -1.98 -23.32
CA VAL A 19 48.68 -1.72 -22.01
C VAL A 19 47.68 -1.08 -21.04
N ALA A 20 46.89 -0.10 -21.51
CA ALA A 20 45.83 0.52 -20.71
C ALA A 20 44.74 -0.49 -20.28
N ALA A 21 44.56 -1.58 -21.04
CA ALA A 21 43.68 -2.69 -20.70
C ALA A 21 44.33 -3.73 -19.77
N GLY A 22 45.54 -3.46 -19.26
CA GLY A 22 46.24 -4.33 -18.32
C GLY A 22 47.11 -5.43 -18.94
N VAL A 23 47.31 -5.43 -20.27
CA VAL A 23 48.21 -6.38 -20.93
C VAL A 23 49.66 -5.93 -20.76
N GLU A 24 50.51 -6.79 -20.19
CA GLU A 24 51.96 -6.56 -20.11
C GLU A 24 52.56 -6.36 -21.51
N ALA A 25 53.39 -5.32 -21.67
CA ALA A 25 53.96 -4.94 -22.97
C ALA A 25 54.75 -6.05 -23.67
N ASP A 26 55.41 -6.91 -22.91
CA ASP A 26 56.17 -8.06 -23.41
C ASP A 26 55.27 -9.20 -23.91
N ARG A 27 54.02 -9.27 -23.43
CA ARG A 27 53.03 -10.27 -23.84
C ARG A 27 52.18 -9.84 -25.03
N ILE A 28 52.26 -8.58 -25.45
CA ILE A 28 51.51 -8.09 -26.62
C ILE A 28 52.00 -8.84 -27.87
N SER A 29 51.13 -9.63 -28.49
CA SER A 29 51.47 -10.34 -29.73
C SER A 29 51.03 -9.57 -30.97
N VAL A 30 51.65 -9.86 -32.11
CA VAL A 30 51.21 -9.33 -33.42
C VAL A 30 49.73 -9.63 -33.66
N GLY A 31 49.23 -10.79 -33.20
CA GLY A 31 47.83 -11.17 -33.33
C GLY A 31 46.88 -10.23 -32.58
N MET A 32 47.22 -9.87 -31.34
CA MET A 32 46.39 -8.98 -30.50
C MET A 32 46.31 -7.57 -31.08
N VAL A 33 47.43 -7.06 -31.61
CA VAL A 33 47.46 -5.75 -32.26
C VAL A 33 46.69 -5.79 -33.58
N HIS A 34 46.81 -6.89 -34.33
CA HIS A 34 46.08 -7.08 -35.58
C HIS A 34 44.57 -7.18 -35.37
N GLU A 35 44.13 -7.84 -34.30
CA GLU A 35 42.72 -7.92 -33.89
C GLU A 35 42.17 -6.55 -33.51
N ARG A 36 42.90 -5.76 -32.71
CA ARG A 36 42.50 -4.38 -32.36
C ARG A 36 42.42 -3.44 -33.54
N LEU A 37 43.24 -3.65 -34.57
CA LEU A 37 43.23 -2.87 -35.81
C LEU A 37 42.18 -3.38 -36.82
N GLY A 38 41.35 -4.36 -36.46
CA GLY A 38 40.33 -4.93 -37.34
C GLY A 38 40.91 -5.71 -38.51
N LEU A 39 42.03 -6.41 -38.28
CA LEU A 39 42.79 -7.19 -39.27
C LEU A 39 43.28 -6.37 -40.49
N ARG A 40 43.27 -5.03 -40.38
CA ARG A 40 43.83 -4.14 -41.40
C ARG A 40 45.37 -4.28 -41.43
N GLY A 41 45.98 -3.99 -42.57
CA GLY A 41 47.44 -4.06 -42.75
C GLY A 41 48.02 -5.49 -42.78
N SER A 42 49.29 -5.60 -43.19
CA SER A 42 49.99 -6.88 -43.23
C SER A 42 50.56 -7.24 -41.85
N ARG A 43 50.65 -8.54 -41.53
CA ARG A 43 51.29 -9.02 -40.28
C ARG A 43 52.74 -8.54 -40.16
N SER A 44 53.44 -8.36 -41.29
CA SER A 44 54.81 -7.84 -41.31
C SER A 44 54.86 -6.37 -40.86
N THR A 45 53.94 -5.54 -41.35
CA THR A 45 53.82 -4.12 -40.96
C THR A 45 53.53 -3.99 -39.46
N VAL A 46 52.61 -4.79 -38.94
CA VAL A 46 52.27 -4.81 -37.49
C VAL A 46 53.46 -5.29 -36.65
N ASN A 47 54.18 -6.33 -37.09
CA ASN A 47 55.35 -6.82 -36.38
C ASN A 47 56.47 -5.77 -36.30
N ASN A 48 56.71 -5.05 -37.39
CA ASN A 48 57.72 -3.98 -37.41
C ASN A 48 57.32 -2.81 -36.50
N GLY A 49 56.05 -2.38 -36.53
CA GLY A 49 55.55 -1.32 -35.65
C GLY A 49 55.55 -1.73 -34.17
N LEU A 50 55.22 -2.99 -33.84
CA LEU A 50 55.28 -3.52 -32.47
C LEU A 50 56.72 -3.55 -31.93
N LYS A 51 57.69 -3.93 -32.77
CA LYS A 51 59.11 -3.90 -32.39
C LYS A 51 59.61 -2.47 -32.15
N ALA A 52 59.24 -1.53 -33.03
CA ALA A 52 59.59 -0.13 -32.88
C ALA A 52 58.98 0.48 -31.61
N TRP A 53 57.71 0.18 -31.33
CA TRP A 53 57.01 0.59 -30.11
C TRP A 53 57.71 0.08 -28.84
N ARG A 54 58.12 -1.19 -28.81
CA ARG A 54 58.86 -1.78 -27.68
C ARG A 54 60.22 -1.11 -27.47
N ALA A 55 60.93 -0.83 -28.55
CA ALA A 55 62.25 -0.20 -28.48
C ALA A 55 62.20 1.24 -27.92
N GLN A 56 61.05 1.90 -28.02
CA GLN A 56 60.87 3.27 -27.50
C GLN A 56 60.35 3.33 -26.05
N ARG A 57 59.85 2.23 -25.48
CA ARG A 57 59.46 2.27 -24.06
C ARG A 57 60.74 2.33 -23.21
N PRO A 58 60.85 3.28 -22.27
CA PRO A 58 61.88 3.19 -21.26
C PRO A 58 61.70 1.85 -20.55
N THR A 59 62.74 1.03 -20.54
CA THR A 59 62.85 -0.17 -19.70
C THR A 59 62.85 0.28 -18.24
N ASP A 60 61.69 0.68 -17.73
CA ASP A 60 61.42 0.89 -16.31
C ASP A 60 61.20 -0.49 -15.67
N GLN A 61 62.21 -1.35 -15.77
CA GLN A 61 62.44 -2.43 -14.83
C GLN A 61 63.20 -1.88 -13.62
N ALA A 62 62.71 -0.78 -13.04
CA ALA A 62 62.98 -0.50 -11.64
C ALA A 62 61.96 -1.30 -10.84
N SER A 63 62.26 -2.58 -10.61
CA SER A 63 61.58 -3.32 -9.55
C SER A 63 61.77 -2.52 -8.26
N MET A 64 60.72 -1.86 -7.78
CA MET A 64 60.69 -1.30 -6.43
C MET A 64 60.82 -2.48 -5.45
N THR A 65 62.04 -2.85 -5.11
CA THR A 65 62.31 -3.78 -4.00
C THR A 65 62.19 -2.97 -2.71
N LEU A 66 61.01 -3.01 -2.10
CA LEU A 66 60.80 -2.51 -0.75
C LEU A 66 61.73 -3.28 0.20
N SER A 67 62.38 -2.57 1.13
CA SER A 67 63.18 -3.24 2.16
C SER A 67 62.28 -4.02 3.12
N ASP A 68 62.80 -5.08 3.75
CA ASP A 68 62.06 -5.88 4.73
C ASP A 68 61.45 -5.02 5.86
N SER A 69 62.13 -3.93 6.24
CA SER A 69 61.64 -2.95 7.20
C SER A 69 60.42 -2.15 6.71
N GLN A 70 60.38 -1.79 5.42
CA GLN A 70 59.24 -1.11 4.81
C GLN A 70 58.05 -2.06 4.67
N VAL A 71 58.29 -3.33 4.34
CA VAL A 71 57.26 -4.37 4.29
C VAL A 71 56.65 -4.62 5.68
N ALA A 72 57.49 -4.77 6.71
CA ALA A 72 57.02 -4.95 8.09
C ALA A 72 56.18 -3.75 8.58
N MET A 73 56.61 -2.53 8.25
CA MET A 73 55.88 -1.31 8.60
C MET A 73 54.51 -1.25 7.90
N LEU A 74 54.46 -1.56 6.61
CA LEU A 74 53.20 -1.65 5.84
C LEU A 74 52.24 -2.69 6.43
N VAL A 75 52.73 -3.89 6.77
CA VAL A 75 51.91 -4.94 7.40
C VAL A 75 51.34 -4.45 8.74
N GLN A 76 52.15 -3.78 9.55
CA GLN A 76 51.70 -3.25 10.83
C GLN A 76 50.69 -2.10 10.67
N THR A 77 50.88 -1.24 9.67
CA THR A 77 49.94 -0.17 9.34
C THR A 77 48.61 -0.75 8.86
N VAL A 78 48.62 -1.74 7.97
CA VAL A 78 47.40 -2.43 7.50
C VAL A 78 46.68 -3.11 8.67
N LYS A 79 47.42 -3.79 9.55
CA LYS A 79 46.84 -4.42 10.74
C LYS A 79 46.18 -3.39 11.66
N THR A 80 46.85 -2.25 11.88
CA THR A 80 46.29 -1.14 12.66
C THR A 80 45.01 -0.59 12.00
N ILE A 81 45.02 -0.41 10.68
CA ILE A 81 43.85 0.08 9.94
C ILE A 81 42.67 -0.89 10.06
N MET A 82 42.92 -2.19 9.88
CA MET A 82 41.89 -3.22 10.02
C MET A 82 41.30 -3.25 11.43
N GLN A 83 42.15 -3.16 12.46
CA GLN A 83 41.71 -3.23 13.86
C GLN A 83 41.01 -1.96 14.35
N GLN A 84 41.50 -0.78 13.96
CA GLN A 84 40.97 0.49 14.47
C GLN A 84 39.79 1.02 13.66
N PHE A 85 39.65 0.65 12.38
CA PHE A 85 38.60 1.20 11.53
C PHE A 85 37.68 0.12 10.97
N VAL A 86 38.21 -0.95 10.37
CA VAL A 86 37.37 -1.94 9.69
C VAL A 86 36.55 -2.77 10.68
N ALA A 87 37.18 -3.30 11.74
CA ALA A 87 36.47 -4.13 12.72
C ALA A 87 35.35 -3.37 13.47
N PRO A 88 35.54 -2.10 13.91
CA PRO A 88 34.45 -1.31 14.47
C PRO A 88 33.32 -1.00 13.47
N LEU A 89 33.66 -0.77 12.19
CA LEU A 89 32.65 -0.55 11.15
C LEU A 89 31.82 -1.81 10.87
N GLU A 90 32.45 -2.99 10.84
CA GLU A 90 31.75 -4.26 10.69
C GLU A 90 30.87 -4.56 11.90
N ALA A 91 31.36 -4.29 13.11
CA ALA A 91 30.58 -4.42 14.34
C ALA A 91 29.37 -3.47 14.37
N ALA A 92 29.57 -2.20 13.97
CA ALA A 92 28.48 -1.23 13.84
C ALA A 92 27.44 -1.67 12.81
N ARG A 93 27.88 -2.15 11.63
CA ARG A 93 26.97 -2.70 10.61
C ARG A 93 26.17 -3.90 11.10
N ALA A 94 26.81 -4.82 11.83
CA ALA A 94 26.12 -5.97 12.40
C ALA A 94 25.07 -5.54 13.44
N HIS A 95 25.41 -4.55 14.27
CA HIS A 95 24.50 -3.99 15.25
C HIS A 95 23.31 -3.27 14.59
N ASP A 96 23.56 -2.42 13.59
CA ASP A 96 22.50 -1.74 12.85
C ASP A 96 21.57 -2.75 12.18
N ALA A 97 22.11 -3.79 11.54
CA ALA A 97 21.31 -4.84 10.92
C ALA A 97 20.40 -5.56 11.93
N GLN A 98 20.89 -5.80 13.15
CA GLN A 98 20.07 -6.36 14.24
C GLN A 98 18.97 -5.38 14.67
N GLN A 99 19.31 -4.10 14.88
CA GLN A 99 18.32 -3.08 15.26
C GLN A 99 17.23 -2.90 14.19
N PHE A 100 17.60 -2.91 12.91
CA PHE A 100 16.65 -2.83 11.81
C PHE A 100 15.73 -4.04 11.78
N ALA A 101 16.27 -5.25 11.93
CA ALA A 101 15.45 -6.47 11.96
C ALA A 101 14.50 -6.51 13.16
N GLU A 102 14.93 -6.05 14.35
CA GLU A 102 14.07 -5.94 15.52
C GLU A 102 12.95 -4.91 15.31
N ARG A 103 13.29 -3.75 14.74
CA ARG A 103 12.31 -2.70 14.46
C ARG A 103 11.32 -3.13 13.38
N GLU A 104 11.79 -3.81 12.34
CA GLU A 104 10.95 -4.38 11.29
C GLU A 104 9.96 -5.39 11.87
N ARG A 105 10.40 -6.31 12.74
CA ARG A 105 9.50 -7.24 13.44
C ARG A 105 8.44 -6.50 14.26
N ARG A 106 8.83 -5.51 15.07
CA ARG A 106 7.87 -4.73 15.86
C ARG A 106 6.85 -4.02 14.99
N LEU A 107 7.27 -3.44 13.86
CA LEU A 107 6.36 -2.77 12.94
C LEU A 107 5.42 -3.76 12.25
N LEU A 108 5.87 -4.96 11.93
CA LEU A 108 5.00 -6.01 11.39
C LEU A 108 3.93 -6.42 12.41
N ASP A 109 4.31 -6.59 13.68
CA ASP A 109 3.37 -6.91 14.76
C ASP A 109 2.34 -5.78 14.98
N GLU A 110 2.77 -4.52 14.91
CA GLU A 110 1.90 -3.34 15.00
C GLU A 110 0.90 -3.26 13.83
N VAL A 111 1.35 -3.55 12.60
CA VAL A 111 0.50 -3.58 11.41
C VAL A 111 -0.51 -4.72 11.50
N GLU A 112 -0.09 -5.93 11.90
CA GLU A 112 -0.99 -7.07 12.08
C GLU A 112 -2.09 -6.76 13.11
N THR A 113 -1.71 -6.16 14.25
CA THR A 113 -2.67 -5.75 15.29
C THR A 113 -3.66 -4.69 14.76
N ALA A 114 -3.17 -3.72 13.98
CA ALA A 114 -4.02 -2.69 13.39
C ALA A 114 -4.99 -3.26 12.34
N ASP A 115 -4.55 -4.24 11.54
CA ASP A 115 -5.37 -4.93 10.56
C ASP A 115 -6.48 -5.76 11.24
N GLU A 116 -6.15 -6.45 12.34
CA GLU A 116 -7.15 -7.18 13.15
C GLU A 116 -8.19 -6.24 13.77
N GLU A 117 -7.74 -5.09 14.31
CA GLU A 117 -8.65 -4.08 14.86
C GLU A 117 -9.54 -3.48 13.77
N SER A 118 -8.96 -3.18 12.59
CA SER A 118 -9.70 -2.68 11.43
C SER A 118 -10.79 -3.67 11.01
N ALA A 119 -10.45 -4.94 10.84
CA ALA A 119 -11.42 -5.98 10.48
C ALA A 119 -12.55 -6.12 11.52
N ARG A 120 -12.23 -6.01 12.81
CA ARG A 120 -13.22 -6.02 13.89
C ARG A 120 -14.15 -4.81 13.83
N LEU A 121 -13.61 -3.62 13.58
CA LEU A 121 -14.40 -2.38 13.47
C LEU A 121 -15.29 -2.38 12.24
N GLU A 122 -14.80 -2.89 11.10
CA GLU A 122 -15.61 -3.05 9.89
C GLU A 122 -16.78 -4.01 10.11
N ALA A 123 -16.54 -5.16 10.77
CA ALA A 123 -17.60 -6.10 11.11
C ALA A 123 -18.66 -5.47 12.04
N ALA A 124 -18.22 -4.69 13.04
CA ALA A 124 -19.12 -3.96 13.94
C ALA A 124 -19.93 -2.88 13.19
N LEU A 125 -19.30 -2.16 12.26
CA LEU A 125 -19.96 -1.15 11.44
C LEU A 125 -21.05 -1.78 10.55
N VAL A 126 -20.76 -2.91 9.90
CA VAL A 126 -21.74 -3.63 9.08
C VAL A 126 -22.93 -4.10 9.94
N ALA A 127 -22.67 -4.60 11.15
CA ALA A 127 -23.73 -5.01 12.06
C ALA A 127 -24.63 -3.83 12.49
N GLU A 128 -24.05 -2.68 12.82
CA GLU A 128 -24.81 -1.48 13.18
C GLU A 128 -25.54 -0.86 11.99
N GLN A 129 -24.98 -0.90 10.78
CA GLN A 129 -25.68 -0.50 9.56
C GLN A 129 -26.89 -1.39 9.29
N ALA A 130 -26.76 -2.71 9.45
CA ALA A 130 -27.88 -3.64 9.32
C ALA A 130 -28.97 -3.37 10.37
N ARG A 131 -28.57 -3.08 11.61
CA ARG A 131 -29.47 -2.70 12.70
C ARG A 131 -30.20 -1.39 12.41
N SER A 132 -29.47 -0.38 11.92
CA SER A 132 -30.04 0.91 11.51
C SER A 132 -31.09 0.72 10.40
N ALA A 133 -30.77 -0.05 9.37
CA ALA A 133 -31.70 -0.35 8.28
C ALA A 133 -32.94 -1.13 8.76
N ALA A 134 -32.79 -2.05 9.74
CA ALA A 134 -33.92 -2.72 10.35
C ALA A 134 -34.82 -1.76 11.14
N LEU A 135 -34.23 -0.84 11.90
CA LEU A 135 -34.97 0.20 12.63
C LEU A 135 -35.70 1.16 11.68
N SER A 136 -35.06 1.61 10.60
CA SER A 136 -35.70 2.46 9.59
C SER A 136 -36.93 1.77 8.98
N ARG A 137 -36.81 0.50 8.59
CA ARG A 137 -37.97 -0.27 8.07
C ARG A 137 -39.10 -0.37 9.09
N ARG A 138 -38.77 -0.53 10.39
CA ARG A 138 -39.78 -0.59 11.44
C ARG A 138 -40.46 0.77 11.67
N VAL A 139 -39.72 1.87 11.56
CA VAL A 139 -40.30 3.22 11.62
C VAL A 139 -41.26 3.44 10.45
N ASP A 140 -40.85 3.10 9.22
CA ASP A 140 -41.72 3.22 8.04
C ASP A 140 -43.00 2.40 8.17
N GLU A 141 -42.91 1.20 8.76
CA GLU A 141 -44.06 0.35 9.03
C GLU A 141 -45.01 0.99 10.06
N LEU A 142 -44.45 1.49 11.18
CA LEU A 142 -45.22 2.18 12.22
C LEU A 142 -45.88 3.47 11.69
N ASP A 143 -45.23 4.20 10.79
CA ASP A 143 -45.81 5.39 10.16
C ASP A 143 -47.01 5.05 9.27
N ARG A 144 -46.95 3.91 8.56
CA ARG A 144 -48.11 3.40 7.79
C ARG A 144 -49.24 2.94 8.70
N GLU A 145 -48.92 2.23 9.79
CA GLU A 145 -49.92 1.84 10.79
C GLU A 145 -50.58 3.08 11.41
N LEU A 146 -49.80 4.10 11.75
CA LEU A 146 -50.31 5.35 12.30
C LEU A 146 -51.22 6.07 11.31
N ALA A 147 -50.81 6.22 10.06
CA ALA A 147 -51.64 6.82 9.01
C ALA A 147 -52.96 6.04 8.79
N HIS A 148 -52.91 4.71 8.87
CA HIS A 148 -54.12 3.88 8.80
C HIS A 148 -55.08 4.18 9.96
N TRP A 149 -54.59 4.20 11.19
CA TRP A 149 -55.42 4.47 12.38
C TRP A 149 -55.95 5.91 12.40
N GLU A 150 -55.19 6.88 11.94
CA GLU A 150 -55.66 8.26 11.76
C GLU A 150 -56.79 8.35 10.72
N GLY A 151 -56.71 7.57 9.64
CA GLY A 151 -57.79 7.40 8.67
C GLY A 151 -59.06 6.87 9.32
N VAL A 152 -58.96 5.74 10.03
CA VAL A 152 -60.09 5.11 10.75
C VAL A 152 -60.71 6.07 11.77
N ALA A 153 -59.89 6.80 12.53
CA ALA A 153 -60.37 7.77 13.52
C ALA A 153 -61.12 8.94 12.85
N THR A 154 -60.66 9.38 11.68
CA THR A 154 -61.31 10.45 10.91
C THR A 154 -62.66 10.00 10.35
N GLU A 155 -62.75 8.77 9.84
CA GLU A 155 -64.01 8.18 9.37
C GLU A 155 -65.02 8.03 10.51
N LEU A 156 -64.60 7.46 11.64
CA LEU A 156 -65.44 7.34 12.84
C LEU A 156 -65.96 8.70 13.32
N ARG A 157 -65.11 9.73 13.30
CA ARG A 157 -65.52 11.10 13.66
C ARG A 157 -66.57 11.63 12.69
N ARG A 158 -66.39 11.41 11.38
CA ARG A 158 -67.34 11.84 10.34
C ARG A 158 -68.70 11.16 10.51
N GLU A 159 -68.71 9.84 10.74
CA GLU A 159 -69.94 9.07 10.95
C GLU A 159 -70.66 9.51 12.22
N THR A 160 -69.92 9.69 13.32
CA THR A 160 -70.48 10.19 14.58
C THR A 160 -71.10 11.57 14.39
N GLN A 161 -70.43 12.48 13.68
CA GLN A 161 -70.98 13.80 13.39
C GLN A 161 -72.25 13.73 12.52
N PHE A 162 -72.27 12.85 11.52
CA PHE A 162 -73.46 12.64 10.70
C PHE A 162 -74.65 12.13 11.53
N LEU A 163 -74.41 11.21 12.46
CA LEU A 163 -75.45 10.73 13.39
C LEU A 163 -75.97 11.87 14.27
N ILE A 164 -75.07 12.67 14.86
CA ILE A 164 -75.43 13.85 15.67
C ILE A 164 -76.30 14.83 14.86
N ASP A 165 -75.88 15.17 13.64
CA ASP A 165 -76.61 16.10 12.76
C ASP A 165 -77.99 15.56 12.35
N SER A 166 -78.10 14.24 12.15
CA SER A 166 -79.36 13.60 11.76
C SER A 166 -80.39 13.59 12.88
N ILE A 167 -79.95 13.51 14.14
CA ILE A 167 -80.82 13.69 15.32
C ILE A 167 -81.37 15.12 15.35
N GLY A 168 -80.49 16.12 15.21
CA GLY A 168 -80.86 17.53 15.28
C GLY A 168 -81.80 18.01 14.17
N ARG A 169 -81.79 17.35 13.00
CA ARG A 169 -82.61 17.76 11.84
C ARG A 169 -83.78 16.85 11.49
N ARG A 170 -83.77 15.55 11.85
CA ARG A 170 -84.76 14.55 11.36
C ARG A 170 -85.49 13.75 12.43
N GLY A 171 -85.17 13.90 13.72
CA GLY A 171 -85.89 13.19 14.78
C GLY A 171 -85.79 11.67 14.71
N LEU A 172 -84.64 11.12 14.25
CA LEU A 172 -84.39 9.68 14.27
C LEU A 172 -84.45 9.15 15.72
N GLY A 173 -85.15 8.02 15.91
CA GLY A 173 -85.26 7.35 17.21
C GLY A 173 -83.91 6.82 17.69
N PHE A 174 -83.69 6.84 19.01
CA PHE A 174 -82.44 6.41 19.66
C PHE A 174 -82.00 4.98 19.28
N GLU A 175 -82.96 4.08 19.01
CA GLU A 175 -82.71 2.67 18.67
C GLU A 175 -82.11 2.49 17.27
N GLU A 176 -82.58 3.25 16.28
CA GLU A 176 -82.06 3.20 14.91
C GLU A 176 -80.63 3.75 14.85
N MET A 177 -80.34 4.75 15.69
CA MET A 177 -79.00 5.29 15.87
C MET A 177 -78.04 4.27 16.50
N ALA A 178 -78.45 3.63 17.61
CA ALA A 178 -77.63 2.63 18.29
C ALA A 178 -77.31 1.43 17.38
N ALA A 179 -78.26 1.00 16.56
CA ALA A 179 -78.05 -0.07 15.59
C ALA A 179 -77.02 0.29 14.51
N ARG A 180 -77.05 1.53 14.00
CA ARG A 180 -76.11 2.00 12.96
C ARG A 180 -74.70 2.25 13.52
N LEU A 181 -74.58 2.83 14.71
CA LEU A 181 -73.28 3.00 15.37
C LEU A 181 -72.65 1.63 15.70
N ALA A 182 -73.44 0.69 16.21
CA ALA A 182 -72.96 -0.67 16.48
C ALA A 182 -72.57 -1.42 15.19
N ALA A 183 -73.24 -1.16 14.06
CA ALA A 183 -72.85 -1.72 12.77
C ALA A 183 -71.51 -1.13 12.28
N ALA A 184 -71.34 0.18 12.36
CA ALA A 184 -70.09 0.87 12.00
C ALA A 184 -68.90 0.41 12.85
N LEU A 185 -69.07 0.31 14.18
CA LEU A 185 -68.05 -0.18 15.10
C LEU A 185 -67.68 -1.66 14.86
N ARG A 186 -68.60 -2.45 14.30
CA ARG A 186 -68.33 -3.85 13.89
C ARG A 186 -67.66 -3.97 12.52
N SER A 187 -67.86 -2.99 11.63
CA SER A 187 -67.15 -2.92 10.34
C SER A 187 -65.76 -2.28 10.44
N CYS A 188 -65.44 -1.61 11.55
CA CYS A 188 -64.06 -1.21 11.83
C CYS A 188 -63.19 -2.47 12.02
N PRO A 189 -62.03 -2.56 11.33
CA PRO A 189 -61.11 -3.67 11.53
C PRO A 189 -60.67 -3.71 12.99
N GLN A 190 -60.97 -4.80 13.69
CA GLN A 190 -60.46 -5.03 15.04
C GLN A 190 -58.95 -5.25 14.93
N GLY A 191 -58.17 -4.21 15.19
CA GLY A 191 -56.74 -4.35 15.41
C GLY A 191 -56.53 -5.34 16.55
N THR A 192 -55.88 -6.46 16.27
CA THR A 192 -55.48 -7.42 17.30
C THR A 192 -54.64 -6.68 18.34
N PRO A 193 -54.97 -6.76 19.64
CA PRO A 193 -54.32 -5.98 20.69
C PRO A 193 -52.83 -6.31 20.88
N GLU A 194 -52.30 -7.35 20.22
CA GLU A 194 -50.88 -7.69 20.24
C GLU A 194 -49.97 -6.70 19.47
N SER A 195 -50.51 -5.80 18.65
CA SER A 195 -49.70 -4.84 17.86
C SER A 195 -49.63 -3.43 18.44
N LEU A 196 -50.32 -3.14 19.55
CA LEU A 196 -50.22 -1.82 20.18
C LEU A 196 -48.90 -1.72 20.95
N PRO A 197 -47.99 -0.79 20.57
CA PRO A 197 -46.81 -0.55 21.39
C PRO A 197 -47.27 -0.13 22.80
N PRO A 198 -46.62 -0.62 23.87
CA PRO A 198 -46.98 -0.24 25.23
C PRO A 198 -46.99 1.29 25.34
N PRO A 199 -47.95 1.88 26.07
CA PRO A 199 -48.06 3.32 26.20
C PRO A 199 -46.70 3.86 26.66
N ARG A 200 -46.09 4.74 25.85
CA ARG A 200 -44.83 5.39 26.19
C ARG A 200 -45.05 6.12 27.52
N ALA A 201 -44.57 5.53 28.61
CA ALA A 201 -44.36 6.24 29.85
C ALA A 201 -43.44 7.41 29.51
N LYS A 202 -43.95 8.66 29.59
CA LYS A 202 -43.12 9.85 29.57
C LYS A 202 -42.04 9.64 30.63
N ARG A 203 -40.82 9.32 30.23
CA ARG A 203 -39.65 9.49 31.09
C ARG A 203 -39.52 10.99 31.29
N LEU A 204 -40.04 11.47 32.42
CA LEU A 204 -39.58 12.72 33.01
C LEU A 204 -38.08 12.53 33.25
N GLY A 205 -37.26 13.10 32.38
CA GLY A 205 -35.83 13.20 32.63
C GLY A 205 -35.61 13.98 33.94
N PRO A 206 -34.52 13.71 34.68
CA PRO A 206 -34.24 14.45 35.90
C PRO A 206 -34.08 15.94 35.57
N SER A 207 -34.90 16.77 36.22
CA SER A 207 -34.71 18.21 36.24
C SER A 207 -33.35 18.48 36.86
N ALA A 208 -32.45 19.07 36.08
CA ALA A 208 -31.15 19.52 36.56
C ALA A 208 -31.35 20.55 37.68
N ASN A 209 -30.67 20.32 38.80
CA ASN A 209 -30.27 21.32 39.78
C ASN A 209 -28.75 21.38 39.75
#